data_AF-A0A6I8LGI3-F1
#
_entry.id   AF-A0A6I8LGI3-F1
#
_cell.length_a   1.000
_cell.length_b   1.000
_cell.length_c   1.000
_cell.angle_alpha   90.00
_cell.angle_beta   90.00
_cell.angle_gamma   90.00
#
_symmetry.space_group_name_H-M   'P 1'
#
loop_
_entity.id
_entity.type
_entity.pdbx_description
1 polymer ?
#
loop_
_entity_poly.entity_id
_entity_poly.type
_entity_poly.pdbx_seq_one_letter_code
_entity_poly.pdbx_strand_id
1 'polypeptide(L)'
;MDVGLFLQAGGNYRDNVNNPAKASDGKVNGRPAIEEQEPLNVKGQCSVRFQVRDSRALLSLTFGSDTAGACGQIDELAPKVEPLLPKNN
;
A
#
# COMPACT_ATOMS: atom_id res chain seq x y z
N MET A 1 -9.42 9.97 -10.02
CA MET A 1 -8.91 8.89 -9.17
C MET A 1 -7.69 8.36 -9.88
N ASP A 2 -6.56 8.38 -9.20
CA ASP A 2 -5.29 7.92 -9.76
C ASP A 2 -4.82 6.72 -8.95
N VAL A 3 -4.44 5.66 -9.65
CA VAL A 3 -3.95 4.42 -9.06
C VAL A 3 -2.56 4.14 -9.63
N GLY A 4 -1.59 3.94 -8.75
CA GLY A 4 -0.22 3.59 -9.11
C GLY A 4 0.23 2.32 -8.43
N LEU A 5 0.85 1.41 -9.19
CA LEU A 5 1.54 0.24 -8.66
C LEU A 5 3.03 0.35 -8.97
N PHE A 6 3.84 0.37 -7.92
CA PHE A 6 5.28 0.53 -8.02
C PHE A 6 5.97 -0.70 -7.43
N LEU A 7 6.90 -1.31 -8.18
CA LEU A 7 7.79 -2.33 -7.68
C LEU A 7 9.14 -1.67 -7.34
N GLN A 8 9.58 -1.82 -6.10
CA GLN A 8 10.80 -1.22 -5.59
C GLN A 8 11.76 -2.33 -5.17
N ALA A 9 12.90 -2.41 -5.87
CA ALA A 9 13.94 -3.37 -5.56
C ALA A 9 14.64 -3.00 -4.25
N GLY A 10 14.92 -4.01 -3.42
CA GLY A 10 15.51 -3.81 -2.10
C GLY A 10 14.51 -3.26 -1.09
N GLY A 11 14.84 -3.45 0.19
CA GLY A 11 14.07 -2.89 1.31
C GLY A 11 12.86 -3.73 1.70
N ASN A 12 12.51 -3.60 2.98
CA ASN A 12 11.34 -4.21 3.59
C ASN A 12 10.08 -3.37 3.29
N TYR A 13 8.91 -4.01 3.31
CA TYR A 13 7.61 -3.32 3.14
C TYR A 13 7.34 -2.24 4.22
N ARG A 14 8.03 -2.31 5.36
CA ARG A 14 7.98 -1.34 6.46
C ARG A 14 8.95 -0.16 6.30
N ASP A 15 9.88 -0.24 5.36
CA ASP A 15 10.86 0.82 5.18
C ASP A 15 10.21 2.05 4.53
N ASN A 16 10.60 3.23 5.00
CA ASN A 16 10.12 4.54 4.51
C ASN A 16 8.59 4.70 4.55
N VAL A 17 7.93 4.19 5.58
CA VAL A 17 6.57 4.61 5.94
C VAL A 17 6.66 6.07 6.38
N ASN A 18 6.07 6.96 5.59
CA ASN A 18 6.19 8.41 5.70
C ASN A 18 5.27 9.00 6.79
N ASN A 19 4.15 8.35 7.07
CA ASN A 19 3.19 8.71 8.11
C ASN A 19 2.93 7.53 9.06
N PRO A 20 3.93 7.11 9.86
CA PRO A 20 3.82 5.92 10.69
C PRO A 20 2.74 6.03 11.77
N ALA A 21 2.36 7.25 12.17
CA ALA A 21 1.28 7.48 13.13
C ALA A 21 -0.12 7.13 12.58
N LYS A 22 -0.27 7.07 11.24
CA LYS A 22 -1.51 6.69 10.55
C LYS A 22 -1.35 5.44 9.69
N ALA A 23 -0.32 4.65 9.98
CA ALA A 23 -0.08 3.39 9.31
C ALA A 23 -0.66 2.24 10.15
N SER A 24 -1.20 1.23 9.48
CA SER A 24 -1.77 0.05 10.09
C SER A 24 -1.16 -1.22 9.49
N ASP A 25 -0.72 -2.10 10.38
CA ASP A 25 -0.20 -3.40 10.00
C ASP A 25 -1.31 -4.40 9.70
N GLY A 26 -1.05 -5.26 8.72
CA GLY A 26 -1.98 -6.34 8.41
C GLY A 26 -1.42 -7.35 7.44
N LYS A 27 -2.36 -8.04 6.80
CA LYS A 27 -2.09 -8.98 5.73
C LYS A 27 -3.13 -8.83 4.64
N VAL A 28 -2.70 -8.93 3.39
CA VAL A 28 -3.59 -9.03 2.23
C VAL A 28 -3.39 -10.42 1.65
N ASN A 29 -4.44 -11.24 1.60
CA ASN A 29 -4.37 -12.66 1.21
C ASN A 29 -3.24 -13.46 1.93
N GLY A 30 -2.97 -13.12 3.19
CA GLY A 30 -1.88 -13.75 3.97
C GLY A 30 -0.47 -13.17 3.71
N ARG A 31 -0.28 -12.33 2.68
CA ARG A 31 0.97 -11.60 2.46
C ARG A 31 1.09 -10.45 3.45
N PRO A 32 2.23 -10.30 4.17
CA PRO A 32 2.46 -9.14 5.03
C PRO A 32 2.34 -7.84 4.27
N ALA A 33 1.57 -6.91 4.83
CA ALA A 33 1.33 -5.60 4.25
C ALA A 33 1.21 -4.53 5.33
N ILE A 34 1.47 -3.28 4.95
CA ILE A 34 1.19 -2.10 5.76
C ILE A 34 0.36 -1.12 4.94
N GLU A 35 -0.78 -0.72 5.46
CA GLU A 35 -1.56 0.38 4.91
C GLU A 35 -1.12 1.68 5.56
N GLU A 36 -1.13 2.75 4.78
CA GLU A 36 -0.67 4.07 5.18
C GLU A 36 -1.64 5.12 4.65
N GLN A 37 -2.30 5.82 5.59
CA GLN A 37 -3.15 6.96 5.27
C GLN A 37 -2.32 8.23 5.14
N GLU A 38 -2.64 9.06 4.14
CA GLU A 38 -2.00 10.36 3.93
C GLU A 38 -0.46 10.26 3.93
N PRO A 39 0.15 9.40 3.09
CA PRO A 39 1.60 9.17 3.06
C PRO A 39 2.41 10.44 2.76
N LEU A 40 1.80 11.49 2.20
CA LEU A 40 2.45 12.80 1.98
C LEU A 40 1.95 13.88 2.95
N ASN A 41 1.31 13.49 4.06
CA ASN A 41 0.65 14.40 5.02
C ASN A 41 -0.42 15.29 4.38
N VAL A 42 -1.05 14.82 3.30
CA VAL A 42 -2.17 15.48 2.63
C VAL A 42 -3.36 14.53 2.53
N LYS A 43 -4.57 15.09 2.63
CA LYS A 43 -5.82 14.33 2.53
C LYS A 43 -6.01 13.75 1.13
N GLY A 44 -6.86 12.72 1.05
CA GLY A 44 -7.26 12.11 -0.22
C GLY A 44 -6.30 11.05 -0.73
N GLN A 45 -5.42 10.53 0.13
CA GLN A 45 -4.42 9.53 -0.25
C GLN A 45 -4.45 8.33 0.68
N CYS A 46 -4.28 7.17 0.07
CA CYS A 46 -4.04 5.94 0.81
C CYS A 46 -3.07 5.07 0.01
N SER A 47 -2.28 4.27 0.72
CA SER A 47 -1.41 3.32 0.05
C SER A 47 -1.23 2.06 0.87
N VAL A 48 -0.98 0.95 0.19
CA VAL A 48 -0.59 -0.30 0.83
C VAL A 48 0.74 -0.77 0.25
N ARG A 49 1.63 -1.22 1.13
CA ARG A 49 2.92 -1.81 0.76
C ARG A 49 2.90 -3.29 1.05
N PHE A 50 3.32 -4.10 0.08
CA PHE A 50 3.37 -5.55 0.15
C PHE A 50 4.81 -6.04 0.24
N GLN A 51 5.07 -7.06 1.07
CA GLN A 51 6.34 -7.78 1.03
C GLN A 51 6.46 -8.60 -0.27
N VAL A 52 7.54 -8.40 -1.04
CA VAL A 52 7.83 -9.13 -2.28
C VAL A 52 9.29 -9.63 -2.27
N ARG A 53 9.56 -10.84 -1.79
CA ARG A 53 10.93 -11.39 -1.57
C ARG A 53 11.81 -10.36 -0.84
N ASP A 54 12.96 -9.97 -1.39
CA ASP A 54 13.85 -8.92 -0.87
C ASP A 54 13.51 -7.53 -1.45
N SER A 55 12.24 -7.28 -1.73
CA SER A 55 11.71 -6.08 -2.39
C SER A 55 10.31 -5.77 -1.85
N ARG A 56 9.71 -4.68 -2.33
CA ARG A 56 8.32 -4.35 -2.00
C ARG A 56 7.53 -3.87 -3.22
N ALA A 57 6.22 -4.09 -3.17
CA ALA A 57 5.27 -3.42 -4.04
C ALA A 57 4.55 -2.33 -3.26
N LEU A 58 4.34 -1.15 -3.85
CA LEU A 58 3.54 -0.07 -3.32
C LEU A 58 2.34 0.14 -4.25
N LEU A 59 1.14 -0.09 -3.75
CA LEU A 59 -0.10 0.32 -4.39
C LEU A 59 -0.54 1.63 -3.74
N SER A 60 -0.61 2.70 -4.51
CA SER A 60 -0.97 4.03 -4.03
C SER A 60 -2.19 4.54 -4.79
N LEU A 61 -3.09 5.19 -4.07
CA LEU A 61 -4.32 5.74 -4.60
C LEU A 61 -4.53 7.16 -4.12
N THR A 62 -4.92 8.04 -5.06
CA THR A 62 -5.35 9.40 -4.77
C THR A 62 -6.81 9.60 -5.21
N PHE A 63 -7.64 10.10 -4.29
CA PHE A 63 -9.08 10.30 -4.45
C PHE A 63 -9.52 11.67 -3.92
N GLY A 64 -9.27 12.72 -4.71
CA GLY A 64 -9.64 14.08 -4.35
C GLY A 64 -9.09 14.47 -2.98
N SER A 65 -9.97 14.86 -2.05
CA SER A 65 -9.63 15.17 -0.66
C SER A 65 -10.17 14.15 0.35
N ASP A 66 -10.68 13.00 -0.10
CA ASP A 66 -11.33 12.00 0.75
C ASP A 66 -10.40 10.81 1.01
N THR A 67 -9.68 10.88 2.14
CA THR A 67 -8.76 9.82 2.60
C THR A 67 -9.50 8.51 2.87
N ALA A 68 -10.70 8.57 3.44
CA ALA A 68 -11.47 7.36 3.78
C ALA A 68 -11.95 6.65 2.51
N GLY A 69 -12.45 7.41 1.53
CA GLY A 69 -12.75 6.89 0.20
C GLY A 69 -11.52 6.29 -0.49
N ALA A 70 -10.35 6.94 -0.35
CA ALA A 70 -9.11 6.39 -0.92
C ALA A 70 -8.71 5.04 -0.30
N CYS A 71 -8.81 4.89 1.03
CA CYS A 71 -8.50 3.63 1.69
C CYS A 71 -9.53 2.54 1.40
N GLY A 72 -10.83 2.88 1.35
CA GLY A 72 -11.84 1.90 0.94
C GLY A 72 -11.58 1.33 -0.46
N GLN A 73 -11.08 2.15 -1.40
CA GLN A 73 -10.67 1.67 -2.72
C GLN A 73 -9.38 0.83 -2.66
N ILE A 74 -8.42 1.17 -1.81
CA ILE A 74 -7.23 0.34 -1.55
C ILE A 74 -7.64 -1.04 -1.02
N ASP A 75 -8.56 -1.10 -0.04
CA ASP A 75 -9.07 -2.35 0.54
C ASP A 75 -9.72 -3.27 -0.50
N GLU A 76 -10.40 -2.71 -1.51
CA GLU A 76 -11.00 -3.47 -2.60
C GLU A 76 -9.98 -3.94 -3.66
N LEU A 77 -8.94 -3.13 -3.92
CA LEU A 77 -7.95 -3.39 -4.96
C LEU A 77 -6.81 -4.27 -4.48
N ALA A 78 -6.36 -4.10 -3.24
CA ALA A 78 -5.21 -4.81 -2.69
C ALA A 78 -5.35 -6.34 -2.79
N PRO A 79 -6.49 -6.97 -2.45
CA PRO A 79 -6.68 -8.42 -2.58
C PRO A 79 -6.66 -8.91 -4.03
N LYS A 80 -6.96 -8.03 -5.00
CA LYS A 80 -6.93 -8.34 -6.45
C LYS A 80 -5.54 -8.19 -7.03
N VAL A 81 -4.75 -7.24 -6.52
CA VAL A 81 -3.38 -6.97 -6.95
C VAL A 81 -2.41 -7.98 -6.36
N GLU A 82 -2.56 -8.36 -5.08
CA GLU A 82 -1.63 -9.24 -4.38
C GLU A 82 -1.29 -10.53 -5.15
N PRO A 83 -2.25 -11.27 -5.73
CA PRO A 83 -1.96 -12.51 -6.46
C PRO A 83 -1.16 -12.31 -7.75
N LEU A 84 -1.12 -11.08 -8.28
CA LEU A 84 -0.37 -10.72 -9.48
C LEU A 84 1.09 -10.35 -9.16
N LEU A 85 1.41 -10.12 -7.89
CA LEU A 85 2.77 -9.83 -7.45
C LEU A 85 3.63 -11.10 -7.46
N PRO A 86 4.95 -10.97 -7.69
CA PRO A 86 5.85 -12.10 -7.53
C PRO A 86 5.66 -12.78 -6.17
N LYS A 87 5.66 -14.11 -6.18
CA LYS A 87 5.58 -14.91 -4.97
C LYS A 87 6.87 -14.77 -4.16
N ASN A 88 6.75 -14.87 -2.84
CA ASN A 88 7.91 -14.80 -1.93
C ASN A 88 8.76 -16.09 -1.93
N ASN A 89 8.40 -17.08 -2.74
CA ASN A 89 9.10 -18.36 -2.89
C ASN A 89 10.41 -18.22 -3.64
#